data_AF-M0G5N3-F1
#
_entry.id   AF-M0G5N3-F1
#
_cell.length_a   1.000
_cell.length_b   1.000
_cell.length_c   1.000
_cell.angle_alpha   90.00
_cell.angle_beta   90.00
_cell.angle_gamma   90.00
#
_symmetry.space_group_name_H-M   'P 1'
#
loop_
_entity.id
_entity.type
_entity.pdbx_description
1 polymer ?
#
loop_
_entity_poly.entity_id
_entity_poly.type
_entity_poly.pdbx_seq_one_letter_code
_entity_poly.pdbx_strand_id
1 'polypeptide(L)'
;MTERETWATRAGFILAAVGSAVGLGNIWQFPFKTAQFGGASFLIVYIVAALGIGLPAILAEFVIGRKANLNTISAFEKLGYKEWRVVGAIGLFTGFWILSYYS
;
A
#
# COMPACT_ATOMS: atom_id res chain seq x y z
N MET A 1 -8.94 15.88 24.16
CA MET A 1 -8.31 15.06 23.11
C MET A 1 -9.39 14.69 22.14
N THR A 2 -9.30 15.12 20.88
CA THR A 2 -10.27 14.75 19.83
C THR A 2 -10.17 13.25 19.58
N GLU A 3 -11.28 12.53 19.69
CA GLU A 3 -11.33 11.09 19.42
C GLU A 3 -11.12 10.87 17.90
N ARG A 4 -10.31 9.88 17.53
CA ARG A 4 -10.02 9.59 16.12
C ARG A 4 -11.15 8.72 15.56
N GLU A 5 -11.71 9.13 14.43
CA GLU A 5 -12.72 8.36 13.71
C GLU A 5 -12.22 6.94 13.38
N THR A 6 -13.10 5.95 13.55
CA THR A 6 -12.82 4.53 13.29
C THR A 6 -13.78 3.96 12.25
N TRP A 7 -13.42 2.84 11.66
CA TRP A 7 -14.26 2.17 10.67
C TRP A 7 -15.50 1.57 11.34
N ALA A 8 -16.68 1.86 10.79
CA ALA A 8 -17.95 1.33 11.29
C ALA A 8 -18.00 -0.22 11.26
N THR A 9 -17.38 -0.85 10.27
CA THR A 9 -17.30 -2.32 10.18
C THR A 9 -15.95 -2.79 9.65
N ARG A 10 -15.54 -4.00 10.05
CA ARG A 10 -14.34 -4.67 9.49
C ARG A 10 -14.48 -4.94 8.00
N ALA A 11 -15.68 -5.30 7.55
CA ALA A 11 -15.96 -5.53 6.14
C ALA A 11 -15.77 -4.24 5.32
N GLY A 12 -16.27 -3.10 5.81
CA GLY A 12 -16.07 -1.79 5.17
C GLY A 12 -14.59 -1.43 5.04
N PHE A 13 -13.79 -1.67 6.09
CA PHE A 13 -12.33 -1.49 6.03
C PHE A 13 -11.67 -2.37 4.97
N ILE A 14 -12.00 -3.67 4.93
CA ILE A 14 -11.42 -4.62 3.98
C ILE A 14 -11.79 -4.22 2.54
N LEU A 15 -13.05 -3.88 2.29
CA LEU A 15 -13.50 -3.48 0.96
C LEU A 15 -12.82 -2.19 0.49
N ALA A 16 -12.66 -1.19 1.37
CA ALA A 16 -11.92 0.04 1.05
C ALA A 16 -10.44 -0.25 0.72
N ALA A 17 -9.79 -1.13 1.49
CA ALA A 17 -8.41 -1.53 1.24
C ALA A 17 -8.25 -2.29 -0.09
N VAL A 18 -9.15 -3.23 -0.38
CA VAL A 18 -9.15 -3.99 -1.65
C VAL A 18 -9.43 -3.05 -2.83
N GLY A 19 -10.40 -2.15 -2.71
CA GLY A 19 -10.71 -1.17 -3.75
C GLY A 19 -9.55 -0.20 -4.02
N SER A 20 -8.77 0.15 -2.99
CA SER A 20 -7.55 0.94 -3.16
C SER A 20 -6.40 0.16 -3.81
N ALA A 21 -6.34 -1.16 -3.64
CA ALA A 21 -5.24 -2.00 -4.13
C ALA A 21 -5.49 -2.53 -5.55
N VAL A 22 -6.75 -2.72 -5.95
CA VAL A 22 -7.12 -3.25 -7.27
C VAL A 22 -7.38 -2.09 -8.24
N GLY A 23 -6.50 -1.90 -9.22
CA GLY A 23 -6.61 -0.84 -10.22
C GLY A 23 -6.49 -1.34 -11.67
N LEU A 24 -6.36 -0.39 -12.61
CA LEU A 24 -6.24 -0.67 -14.05
C LEU A 24 -5.06 -1.61 -14.37
N GLY A 25 -3.98 -1.50 -13.61
CA GLY A 25 -2.79 -2.35 -13.75
C GLY A 25 -3.11 -3.85 -13.56
N ASN A 26 -4.01 -4.20 -12.64
CA ASN A 26 -4.40 -5.60 -12.42
C ASN A 26 -5.22 -6.15 -13.58
N ILE A 27 -6.02 -5.31 -14.25
CA ILE A 27 -6.90 -5.71 -15.35
C ILE A 27 -6.14 -5.83 -16.66
N TRP A 28 -5.23 -4.90 -16.96
CA TRP A 28 -4.56 -4.85 -18.27
C TRP A 28 -3.08 -5.22 -18.19
N GLN A 29 -2.31 -4.52 -17.36
CA GLN A 29 -0.85 -4.71 -17.35
C GLN A 29 -0.46 -6.11 -16.90
N PHE A 30 -1.14 -6.67 -15.89
CA PHE A 30 -0.82 -8.01 -15.38
C PHE A 30 -1.04 -9.12 -16.43
N PRO A 31 -2.20 -9.22 -17.11
CA PRO A 31 -2.37 -10.21 -18.19
C PRO A 31 -1.37 -10.03 -19.33
N PHE A 32 -1.08 -8.79 -19.72
CA PHE A 32 -0.12 -8.51 -20.78
C PHE A 32 1.30 -8.97 -20.43
N LYS A 33 1.76 -8.65 -19.21
CA LYS A 33 3.05 -9.12 -18.70
C LYS A 33 3.09 -10.65 -18.59
N THR A 34 2.02 -11.26 -18.09
CA THR A 34 1.92 -12.72 -18.00
C THR A 34 2.06 -13.36 -19.38
N ALA A 35 1.33 -12.85 -20.39
CA ALA A 35 1.42 -13.34 -21.76
C ALA A 35 2.82 -13.15 -22.38
N GLN A 36 3.48 -12.01 -22.13
CA GLN A 36 4.79 -11.69 -22.68
C GLN A 36 5.94 -12.50 -22.03
N PHE A 37 5.84 -12.80 -20.73
CA PHE A 37 6.94 -13.38 -19.94
C PHE A 37 6.78 -14.89 -19.67
N GLY A 38 6.26 -15.64 -20.65
CA GLY A 38 6.18 -17.10 -20.57
C GLY A 38 4.86 -17.65 -20.01
N GLY A 39 3.80 -16.84 -19.99
CA GLY A 39 2.47 -17.28 -19.59
C GLY A 39 2.43 -17.74 -18.13
N ALA A 40 2.09 -19.01 -17.92
CA ALA A 40 1.95 -19.58 -16.59
C ALA A 40 3.27 -19.64 -15.80
N SER A 41 4.44 -19.73 -16.44
CA SER A 41 5.72 -19.77 -15.72
C SER A 41 6.03 -18.45 -14.99
N PHE A 42 5.57 -17.33 -15.56
CA PHE A 42 5.67 -16.01 -14.91
C PHE A 42 4.94 -15.98 -13.57
N LEU A 43 3.80 -16.68 -13.46
CA LEU A 43 2.98 -16.69 -12.24
C LEU A 43 3.73 -17.23 -11.04
N ILE A 44 4.61 -18.22 -11.22
CA ILE A 44 5.42 -18.78 -10.13
C ILE A 44 6.33 -17.71 -9.55
N VAL A 45 7.09 -17.02 -10.41
CA VAL A 45 7.99 -15.93 -10.00
C VAL A 45 7.19 -14.78 -9.39
N TYR A 46 6.05 -14.43 -9.99
CA TYR A 46 5.15 -13.40 -9.49
C TYR A 46 4.64 -13.72 -8.08
N ILE A 47 4.17 -14.94 -7.81
CA ILE A 47 3.68 -15.36 -6.50
C ILE A 47 4.81 -15.35 -5.48
N VAL A 48 6.00 -15.84 -5.83
CA VAL A 48 7.17 -15.78 -4.93
C VAL A 48 7.54 -14.34 -4.58
N ALA A 49 7.54 -13.43 -5.55
CA ALA A 49 7.79 -12.02 -5.29
C ALA A 49 6.66 -11.35 -4.48
N ALA A 50 5.40 -11.69 -4.78
CA ALA A 50 4.24 -11.15 -4.06
C ALA A 50 4.26 -11.58 -2.59
N LEU A 51 4.56 -12.85 -2.31
CA LEU A 51 4.63 -13.37 -0.93
C LEU A 51 5.93 -13.00 -0.22
N GLY A 52 7.04 -12.90 -0.94
CA GLY A 52 8.36 -12.61 -0.36
C GLY A 52 8.65 -11.12 -0.18
N ILE A 53 8.01 -10.24 -0.95
CA ILE A 53 8.26 -8.80 -0.94
C ILE A 53 6.97 -8.03 -0.68
N GLY A 54 5.94 -8.25 -1.50
CA GLY A 54 4.69 -7.49 -1.43
C GLY A 54 3.96 -7.65 -0.09
N LEU A 55 3.77 -8.89 0.36
CA LEU A 55 3.08 -9.21 1.60
C LEU A 55 3.85 -8.70 2.84
N PRO A 56 5.17 -8.91 2.99
CA PRO A 56 5.93 -8.31 4.09
C PRO A 56 5.87 -6.78 4.10
N ALA A 57 5.95 -6.14 2.94
CA ALA A 57 5.87 -4.68 2.82
C ALA A 57 4.53 -4.14 3.32
N ILE A 58 3.40 -4.69 2.84
CA ILE A 58 2.07 -4.22 3.26
C ILE A 58 1.79 -4.52 4.74
N LEU A 59 2.28 -5.65 5.25
CA LEU A 59 2.19 -5.97 6.67
C LEU A 59 2.98 -4.98 7.53
N ALA A 60 4.19 -4.61 7.10
CA ALA A 60 4.99 -3.60 7.78
C ALA A 60 4.26 -2.24 7.84
N GLU A 61 3.67 -1.80 6.72
CA GLU A 61 2.86 -0.58 6.67
C GLU A 61 1.66 -0.66 7.62
N PHE A 62 0.94 -1.78 7.64
CA PHE A 62 -0.19 -1.96 8.57
C PHE A 62 0.25 -1.93 10.04
N VAL A 63 1.39 -2.54 10.38
CA VAL A 63 1.92 -2.54 11.75
C VAL A 63 2.29 -1.11 12.17
N ILE A 64 2.99 -0.36 11.32
CA ILE A 64 3.36 1.04 11.58
C ILE A 64 2.10 1.90 11.77
N GLY A 65 1.14 1.80 10.84
CA GLY A 65 -0.11 2.57 10.89
C GLY A 65 -0.92 2.28 12.16
N ARG A 66 -1.09 1.00 12.53
CA ARG A 66 -1.84 0.60 13.73
C ARG A 66 -1.13 0.94 15.04
N LYS A 67 0.20 0.88 15.10
CA LYS A 67 0.95 1.25 16.32
C LYS A 67 0.98 2.77 16.51
N ALA A 68 1.22 3.52 15.45
CA ALA A 68 1.29 4.97 15.53
C ALA A 68 -0.10 5.58 15.72
N ASN A 69 -1.14 5.08 15.05
CA ASN A 69 -2.45 5.74 14.97
C ASN A 69 -2.32 7.24 14.63
N LEU A 70 -1.41 7.57 13.70
CA LEU A 70 -1.21 8.92 13.16
C LEU A 70 -1.19 8.87 11.62
N ASN A 71 -0.96 10.02 10.97
CA ASN A 71 -0.70 10.09 9.54
C ASN A 71 0.72 9.55 9.20
N THR A 72 0.99 9.32 7.91
CA THR A 72 2.23 8.70 7.42
C THR A 72 3.51 9.44 7.80
N ILE A 73 3.48 10.76 7.99
CA ILE A 73 4.67 11.56 8.36
C ILE A 73 4.90 11.50 9.87
N SER A 74 3.88 11.84 10.65
CA SER A 74 3.94 11.90 12.12
C SER A 74 4.07 10.52 12.76
N ALA A 75 3.71 9.45 12.04
CA ALA A 75 3.86 8.08 12.52
C ALA A 75 5.32 7.73 12.87
N PHE A 76 6.28 8.14 12.03
CA PHE A 76 7.69 7.88 12.26
C PHE A 76 8.23 8.62 13.48
N GLU A 77 7.80 9.86 13.70
CA GLU A 77 8.18 10.63 14.88
C GLU A 77 7.67 10.00 16.17
N LYS A 78 6.41 9.56 16.21
CA LYS A 78 5.83 8.87 17.37
C LYS A 78 6.51 7.53 17.68
N LEU A 79 7.06 6.86 16.67
CA LEU A 79 7.77 5.61 16.82
C LEU A 79 9.27 5.79 17.15
N GLY A 80 9.75 7.03 17.33
CA GLY A 80 11.14 7.33 17.67
C GLY A 80 12.09 7.45 16.47
N TYR A 81 11.56 7.45 15.24
CA TYR A 81 12.33 7.50 14.00
C TYR A 81 12.15 8.85 13.28
N LYS A 82 12.43 9.97 13.95
CA LYS A 82 12.16 11.33 13.44
C LYS A 82 12.77 11.60 12.06
N GLU A 83 13.97 11.07 11.78
CA GLU A 83 14.64 11.22 10.48
C GLU A 83 13.85 10.58 9.32
N TRP A 84 13.03 9.57 9.62
CA TRP A 84 12.21 8.86 8.64
C TRP A 84 10.93 9.63 8.26
N ARG A 85 10.69 10.80 8.85
CA ARG A 85 9.62 11.72 8.40
C ARG A 85 9.76 12.08 6.92
N VAL A 86 11.00 12.15 6.41
CA VAL A 86 11.28 12.40 5.00
C VAL A 86 10.67 11.30 4.12
N VAL A 87 10.77 10.03 4.52
CA VAL A 87 10.17 8.89 3.79
C VAL A 87 8.65 9.02 3.75
N GLY A 88 8.02 9.36 4.88
CA GLY A 88 6.58 9.62 4.91
C GLY A 88 6.16 10.80 4.04
N ALA A 89 6.97 11.86 3.97
CA ALA A 89 6.70 13.04 3.14
C ALA A 89 6.84 12.72 1.65
N ILE A 90 7.84 11.93 1.26
CA ILE A 90 8.01 11.43 -0.11
C ILE A 90 6.80 10.57 -0.51
N GLY A 91 6.34 9.67 0.37
CA GLY A 91 5.14 8.87 0.12
C GLY A 91 3.89 9.74 -0.13
N LEU A 92 3.68 10.77 0.69
CA LEU A 92 2.58 11.71 0.52
C LEU A 92 2.68 12.48 -0.82
N PHE A 93 3.85 13.00 -1.14
CA PHE A 93 4.09 13.72 -2.39
C PHE A 93 3.90 12.83 -3.62
N THR A 94 4.37 11.58 -3.55
CA THR A 94 4.20 10.59 -4.63
C THR A 94 2.72 10.30 -4.86
N GLY A 95 1.93 10.12 -3.80
CA GLY A 95 0.48 9.93 -3.92
C GLY A 95 -0.22 11.14 -4.56
N PHE A 96 0.13 12.35 -4.15
CA PHE A 96 -0.37 13.58 -4.77
C PHE A 96 0.01 13.67 -6.26
N TRP A 97 1.25 13.32 -6.61
CA TRP A 97 1.72 13.32 -7.99
C TRP A 97 0.99 12.30 -8.86
N ILE A 98 0.73 11.09 -8.34
CA ILE A 98 -0.03 10.07 -9.07
C ILE A 98 -1.43 10.57 -9.42
N LEU A 99 -2.08 11.29 -8.50
CA LEU A 99 -3.42 11.85 -8.73
C LEU A 99 -3.47 12.83 -9.91
N SER A 100 -2.35 13.47 -10.29
CA SER A 100 -2.32 14.44 -11.39
C SER A 100 -2.61 13.82 -12.76
N TYR A 101 -2.43 12.51 -12.93
CA TYR A 101 -2.66 11.80 -14.19
C TYR A 101 -3.58 10.58 -14.06
N TYR A 102 -3.83 10.12 -12.84
CA TYR A 102 -4.70 8.96 -12.57
C TYR A 102 -6.17 9.37 -12.34
N SER A 103 -6.45 10.68 -12.26
CA SER A 103 -7.81 11.27 -12.20
C SER A 103 -8.28 11.65 -13.60
#